data_AF-A0A922X7M0-F1
#
_entry.id   AF-A0A922X7M0-F1
#
_cell.length_a   1.000
_cell.length_b   1.000
_cell.length_c   1.000
_cell.angle_alpha   90.00
_cell.angle_beta   90.00
_cell.angle_gamma   90.00
#
_symmetry.space_group_name_H-M   'P 1'
#
loop_
_entity.id
_entity.type
_entity.pdbx_description
1 polymer ?
#
loop_
_entity_poly.entity_id
_entity_poly.type
_entity_poly.pdbx_seq_one_letter_code
_entity_poly.pdbx_strand_id
1 'polypeptide(L)'
;MVTFFLAVVLCAPLAVPSDEPHSEATSTPTVTFAKAYAIAIQGKQPLYLYPTQELANAYAFVFGQHLQLQSINEDFLNLTDEAYSTRLAFEKSALGKGFIHLETVLSDRFGEDWPAIKSKLQTQLATVTGSRLVTKQEAVDFLSEVQARTKGTLPIEMRAALLSANPLYMANPKREFQDGWIQTFQTHGHGKSKGARLSFSYPMSWRAAEGQLPNVVHKFVSQDGHGPEMVTIATKNLPLSPGEIITDQDRQDLFSTAVLQETIPEKATLIATQATQLEASPAGIVEYTMVHERLGIRFLTHAWTIRFLCENTLVEIMFGIRGPVGYETELAQRMDMYKPLFYLMANSIVLTDKWTAGQPSSHFQDELMSAVASEKPSLQSLQPPNDKSPLIATPIVVFALACGIVLTPTLTIRYIIERRPLDRKTASWLAVGIVVLIHATAIALDDGEGDAPRIGVGDVLVFLVSRWIMTRGCIPAATISGRAPLEGDASSAPQGHMAFRRFLRGSG
;
A
#
# COMPACT_ATOMS: atom_id res chain seq x y z
N MET A 1 -1.33 -5.82 30.78
CA MET A 1 -0.98 -4.69 31.68
C MET A 1 0.10 -3.76 31.11
N VAL A 2 1.04 -4.26 30.29
CA VAL A 2 2.08 -3.47 29.60
C VAL A 2 1.52 -2.46 28.57
N THR A 3 0.38 -2.76 27.94
CA THR A 3 -0.28 -1.89 26.95
C THR A 3 -1.02 -0.69 27.56
N PHE A 4 -1.36 -0.75 28.86
CA PHE A 4 -2.23 0.25 29.49
C PHE A 4 -1.47 1.48 30.01
N PHE A 5 -0.16 1.37 30.27
CA PHE A 5 0.63 2.46 30.85
C PHE A 5 1.32 3.36 29.80
N LEU A 6 1.68 2.84 28.62
CA LEU A 6 2.22 3.68 27.54
C LEU A 6 1.17 4.66 26.99
N ALA A 7 -0.11 4.28 27.00
CA ALA A 7 -1.21 5.17 26.59
C ALA A 7 -1.44 6.33 27.57
N VAL A 8 -1.19 6.14 28.87
CA VAL A 8 -1.43 7.17 29.90
C VAL A 8 -0.35 8.26 29.91
N VAL A 9 0.89 7.94 29.54
CA VAL A 9 1.99 8.92 29.48
C VAL A 9 1.98 9.74 28.18
N LEU A 10 1.42 9.20 27.09
CA LEU A 10 1.37 9.86 25.77
C LEU A 10 0.09 10.69 25.51
N CYS A 11 -0.90 10.66 26.42
CA CYS A 11 -2.14 11.43 26.29
C CYS A 11 -2.16 12.77 27.06
N ALA A 12 -1.06 13.19 27.68
CA ALA A 12 -0.97 14.54 28.24
C ALA A 12 -0.86 15.56 27.08
N PRO A 13 -1.80 16.51 26.93
CA PRO A 13 -1.69 17.53 25.90
C PRO A 13 -0.39 18.31 26.10
N LEU A 14 0.37 18.49 25.02
CA LEU A 14 1.51 19.40 24.98
C LEU A 14 0.99 20.82 25.28
N ALA A 15 1.04 21.22 26.55
CA ALA A 15 0.74 22.58 26.95
C ALA A 15 1.82 23.49 26.37
N VAL A 16 1.42 24.34 25.41
CA VAL A 16 2.20 25.48 24.95
C VAL A 16 2.12 26.54 26.06
N PRO A 17 3.24 27.05 26.61
CA PRO A 17 3.19 28.10 27.61
C PRO A 17 2.76 29.41 26.94
N SER A 18 1.61 29.96 27.36
CA SER A 18 1.12 31.27 26.93
C SER A 18 1.39 32.29 28.04
N ASP A 19 2.48 33.04 27.91
CA ASP A 19 2.69 34.27 28.65
C ASP A 19 2.83 35.42 27.65
N GLU A 20 1.75 36.21 27.47
CA GLU A 20 1.79 37.68 27.40
C GLU A 20 0.37 38.28 27.19
N PRO A 21 0.10 39.51 27.70
CA PRO A 21 -1.24 40.10 27.68
C PRO A 21 -1.48 41.05 26.49
N HIS A 22 -2.68 40.93 25.93
CA HIS A 22 -3.49 41.85 25.12
C HIS A 22 -2.84 43.05 24.39
N SER A 23 -2.99 43.11 23.05
CA SER A 23 -3.54 44.28 22.34
C SER A 23 -3.80 44.03 20.84
N GLU A 24 -4.98 44.46 20.40
CA GLU A 24 -5.38 44.84 19.02
C GLU A 24 -5.71 43.81 17.93
N ALA A 25 -6.63 44.25 17.08
CA ALA A 25 -7.65 43.47 16.39
C ALA A 25 -7.30 43.11 14.94
N THR A 26 -8.14 42.23 14.39
CA THR A 26 -8.45 42.02 12.96
C THR A 26 -7.49 41.20 12.11
N SER A 27 -7.61 39.88 12.23
CA SER A 27 -8.04 39.05 11.10
C SER A 27 -8.76 37.81 11.61
N THR A 28 -9.90 37.46 11.02
CA THR A 28 -10.68 36.28 11.40
C THR A 28 -9.85 35.01 11.15
N PRO A 29 -9.77 34.07 12.11
CA PRO A 29 -8.95 32.85 11.99
C PRO A 29 -9.35 31.96 10.79
N THR A 30 -10.55 32.16 10.25
CA THR A 30 -11.07 31.48 9.05
C THR A 30 -10.29 31.82 7.78
N VAL A 31 -9.75 33.05 7.66
CA VAL A 31 -9.01 33.49 6.45
C VAL A 31 -7.57 32.98 6.48
N THR A 32 -6.98 32.84 7.67
CA THR A 32 -5.62 32.29 7.88
C THR A 32 -5.57 30.80 7.58
N PHE A 33 -6.62 30.05 7.94
CA PHE A 33 -6.72 28.63 7.61
C PHE A 33 -6.89 28.39 6.10
N ALA A 34 -7.69 29.21 5.41
CA ALA A 34 -7.87 29.13 3.95
C ALA A 34 -6.61 29.54 3.18
N LYS A 35 -5.82 30.51 3.68
CA LYS A 35 -4.53 30.87 3.10
C LYS A 35 -3.44 29.82 3.36
N ALA A 36 -3.37 29.23 4.55
CA ALA A 36 -2.49 28.09 4.81
C ALA A 36 -2.86 26.88 3.95
N TYR A 37 -4.18 26.65 3.76
CA TYR A 37 -4.72 25.64 2.85
C TYR A 37 -4.34 25.91 1.39
N ALA A 38 -4.35 27.16 0.92
CA ALA A 38 -3.96 27.51 -0.46
C ALA A 38 -2.43 27.49 -0.71
N ILE A 39 -1.63 27.85 0.31
CA ILE A 39 -0.15 27.86 0.22
C ILE A 39 0.42 26.44 0.24
N ALA A 40 -0.21 25.50 0.97
CA ALA A 40 0.22 24.10 1.03
C ALA A 40 0.06 23.32 -0.29
N ILE A 41 -0.67 23.85 -1.28
CA ILE A 41 -0.98 23.13 -2.52
C ILE A 41 -0.02 23.48 -3.68
N GLN A 42 0.95 24.38 -3.48
CA GLN A 42 1.84 24.86 -4.55
C GLN A 42 3.09 24.00 -4.86
N GLY A 43 2.98 22.66 -4.88
CA GLY A 43 3.91 21.87 -5.71
C GLY A 43 4.64 20.67 -5.10
N LYS A 44 4.17 20.12 -3.97
CA LYS A 44 4.54 18.76 -3.53
C LYS A 44 3.28 18.06 -3.06
N GLN A 45 3.09 16.80 -3.47
CA GLN A 45 1.93 15.99 -3.09
C GLN A 45 1.74 16.05 -1.57
N PRO A 46 0.72 16.78 -1.05
CA PRO A 46 0.56 16.86 0.38
C PRO A 46 0.09 15.48 0.85
N LEU A 47 0.80 14.92 1.82
CA LEU A 47 0.26 13.92 2.73
C LEU A 47 -0.96 14.58 3.42
N TYR A 48 -2.11 14.52 2.76
CA TYR A 48 -3.33 15.15 3.24
C TYR A 48 -3.66 14.60 4.64
N LEU A 49 -3.89 15.52 5.60
CA LEU A 49 -4.79 15.39 6.74
C LEU A 49 -4.60 14.27 7.79
N TYR A 50 -3.71 13.27 7.63
CA TYR A 50 -3.42 12.33 8.73
C TYR A 50 -2.98 13.13 9.95
N PRO A 51 -3.60 13.08 11.14
CA PRO A 51 -3.29 14.01 12.19
C PRO A 51 -1.93 13.68 12.79
N THR A 52 -1.22 14.75 13.09
CA THR A 52 0.20 14.66 13.45
C THR A 52 0.41 13.85 14.72
N GLN A 53 -0.60 13.82 15.59
CA GLN A 53 -0.55 13.13 16.87
C GLN A 53 -0.49 11.62 16.70
N GLU A 54 -1.30 11.01 15.84
CA GLU A 54 -1.34 9.57 15.62
C GLU A 54 -0.04 9.07 14.97
N LEU A 55 0.53 9.83 14.01
CA LEU A 55 1.84 9.54 13.44
C LEU A 55 2.96 9.66 14.48
N ALA A 56 2.92 10.71 15.29
CA ALA A 56 3.89 10.91 16.37
C ALA A 56 3.78 9.82 17.44
N ASN A 57 2.57 9.37 17.77
CA ASN A 57 2.33 8.27 18.71
C ASN A 57 2.88 6.95 18.17
N ALA A 58 2.64 6.64 16.88
CA ALA A 58 3.21 5.46 16.23
C ALA A 58 4.73 5.50 16.17
N TYR A 59 5.30 6.67 15.88
CA TYR A 59 6.74 6.89 15.93
C TYR A 59 7.30 6.67 17.33
N ALA A 60 6.70 7.29 18.36
CA ALA A 60 7.09 7.15 19.76
C ALA A 60 7.02 5.69 20.23
N PHE A 61 5.96 4.97 19.85
CA PHE A 61 5.76 3.57 20.18
C PHE A 61 6.91 2.70 19.66
N VAL A 62 7.23 2.81 18.37
CA VAL A 62 8.31 2.02 17.76
C VAL A 62 9.68 2.47 18.25
N PHE A 63 9.88 3.77 18.49
CA PHE A 63 11.12 4.27 19.05
C PHE A 63 11.36 3.73 20.47
N GLY A 64 10.33 3.72 21.32
CA GLY A 64 10.41 3.08 22.65
C GLY A 64 10.75 1.60 22.57
N GLN A 65 10.20 0.89 21.57
CA GLN A 65 10.60 -0.50 21.30
C GLN A 65 12.09 -0.61 20.96
N HIS A 66 12.64 0.28 20.13
CA HIS A 66 14.06 0.28 19.78
C HIS A 66 14.96 0.55 20.99
N LEU A 67 14.58 1.49 21.87
CA LEU A 67 15.30 1.73 23.12
C LEU A 67 15.30 0.49 24.02
N GLN A 68 14.17 -0.20 24.14
CA GLN A 68 14.07 -1.41 24.95
C GLN A 68 14.93 -2.55 24.39
N LEU A 69 14.96 -2.74 23.07
CA LEU A 69 15.85 -3.71 22.41
C LEU A 69 17.32 -3.37 22.62
N GLN A 70 17.66 -2.08 22.60
CA GLN A 70 19.01 -1.62 22.87
C GLN A 70 19.43 -1.90 24.33
N SER A 71 18.58 -1.61 25.31
CA SER A 71 18.87 -1.96 26.71
C SER A 71 19.03 -3.47 26.89
N ILE A 72 18.17 -4.30 26.29
CA ILE A 72 18.33 -5.77 26.36
C ILE A 72 19.69 -6.22 25.80
N ASN A 73 20.12 -5.60 24.70
CA ASN A 73 21.41 -5.88 24.08
C ASN A 73 22.61 -5.50 24.98
N GLU A 74 22.47 -4.45 25.79
CA GLU A 74 23.50 -3.95 26.71
C GLU A 74 23.50 -4.72 28.04
N ASP A 75 22.33 -5.03 28.59
CA ASP A 75 22.15 -5.63 29.92
C ASP A 75 22.29 -7.17 29.91
N PHE A 76 22.01 -7.83 28.77
CA PHE A 76 22.04 -9.29 28.63
C PHE A 76 22.92 -9.74 27.47
N LEU A 77 24.23 -9.91 27.72
CA LEU A 77 25.21 -10.35 26.72
C LEU A 77 24.81 -11.63 25.97
N ASN A 78 24.04 -12.52 26.59
CA ASN A 78 23.58 -13.76 25.97
C ASN A 78 22.36 -13.59 25.05
N LEU A 79 21.77 -12.39 24.98
CA LEU A 79 20.61 -12.04 24.14
C LEU A 79 20.96 -11.01 23.06
N THR A 80 22.21 -10.53 22.99
CA THR A 80 22.69 -9.52 22.02
C THR A 80 22.30 -9.85 20.58
N ASP A 81 22.64 -11.05 20.10
CA ASP A 81 22.36 -11.47 18.72
C ASP A 81 20.85 -11.56 18.44
N GLU A 82 20.07 -12.02 19.42
CA GLU A 82 18.62 -12.14 19.29
C GLU A 82 17.93 -10.77 19.30
N ALA A 83 18.38 -9.84 20.15
CA ALA A 83 17.89 -8.46 20.19
C ALA A 83 18.21 -7.72 18.88
N TYR A 84 19.43 -7.86 18.38
CA TYR A 84 19.85 -7.27 17.11
C TYR A 84 19.06 -7.82 15.92
N SER A 85 18.95 -9.15 15.81
CA SER A 85 18.20 -9.80 14.72
C SER A 85 16.71 -9.49 14.79
N THR A 86 16.12 -9.42 15.98
CA THR A 86 14.71 -9.04 16.20
C THR A 86 14.44 -7.61 15.74
N ARG A 87 15.33 -6.66 16.07
CA ARG A 87 15.26 -5.29 15.56
C ARG A 87 15.29 -5.26 14.03
N LEU A 88 16.26 -5.93 13.42
CA LEU A 88 16.39 -5.97 11.97
C LEU A 88 15.18 -6.62 11.28
N ALA A 89 14.62 -7.68 11.88
CA ALA A 89 13.41 -8.33 11.38
C ALA A 89 12.23 -7.36 11.38
N PHE A 90 12.07 -6.57 12.45
CA PHE A 90 11.04 -5.53 12.51
C PHE A 90 11.28 -4.44 11.46
N GLU A 91 12.48 -3.86 11.39
CA GLU A 91 12.82 -2.79 10.42
C GLU A 91 12.60 -3.23 8.96
N LYS A 92 12.84 -4.51 8.64
CA LYS A 92 12.60 -5.08 7.29
C LYS A 92 11.13 -5.36 6.99
N SER A 93 10.27 -5.48 8.00
CA SER A 93 8.83 -5.74 7.84
C SER A 93 8.10 -4.55 7.20
N ALA A 94 6.86 -4.75 6.77
CA ALA A 94 6.03 -3.65 6.25
C ALA A 94 5.83 -2.53 7.28
N LEU A 95 5.72 -2.87 8.56
CA LEU A 95 5.53 -1.93 9.66
C LEU A 95 6.82 -1.15 9.95
N GLY A 96 7.97 -1.83 9.93
CA GLY A 96 9.27 -1.20 10.10
C GLY A 96 9.61 -0.23 8.96
N LYS A 97 9.30 -0.57 7.71
CA LYS A 97 9.42 0.35 6.58
C LYS A 97 8.55 1.60 6.76
N GLY A 98 7.34 1.42 7.27
CA GLY A 98 6.47 2.52 7.68
C GLY A 98 7.12 3.42 8.72
N PHE A 99 7.66 2.83 9.79
CA PHE A 99 8.39 3.57 10.83
C PHE A 99 9.60 4.36 10.29
N ILE A 100 10.43 3.74 9.45
CA ILE A 100 11.60 4.43 8.87
C ILE A 100 11.15 5.66 8.08
N HIS A 101 10.06 5.54 7.31
CA HIS A 101 9.53 6.66 6.53
C HIS A 101 8.78 7.69 7.37
N LEU A 102 8.22 7.32 8.53
CA LEU A 102 7.58 8.28 9.45
C LEU A 102 8.52 9.41 9.84
N GLU A 103 9.83 9.17 9.96
CA GLU A 103 10.81 10.22 10.20
C GLU A 103 10.74 11.32 9.14
N THR A 104 10.72 10.93 7.85
CA THR A 104 10.59 11.85 6.73
C THR A 104 9.24 12.57 6.77
N VAL A 105 8.15 11.83 7.01
CA VAL A 105 6.80 12.41 7.08
C VAL A 105 6.67 13.45 8.20
N LEU A 106 7.22 13.15 9.38
CA LEU A 106 7.18 14.06 10.52
C LEU A 106 8.12 15.24 10.31
N SER A 107 9.30 15.02 9.73
CA SER A 107 10.23 16.10 9.37
C SER A 107 9.65 17.05 8.33
N ASP A 108 9.00 16.53 7.29
CA ASP A 108 8.37 17.35 6.25
C ASP A 108 7.23 18.21 6.83
N ARG A 109 6.55 17.69 7.86
CA ARG A 109 5.41 18.37 8.48
C ARG A 109 5.80 19.40 9.53
N PHE A 110 6.74 19.07 10.41
CA PHE A 110 7.19 19.96 11.47
C PHE A 110 8.35 20.87 11.04
N GLY A 111 8.96 20.61 9.88
CA GLY A 111 10.05 21.42 9.35
C GLY A 111 11.23 21.50 10.32
N GLU A 112 11.69 22.72 10.60
CA GLU A 112 12.85 22.99 11.45
C GLU A 112 12.64 22.63 12.93
N ASP A 113 11.38 22.51 13.38
CA ASP A 113 11.07 22.14 14.77
C ASP A 113 11.25 20.63 15.04
N TRP A 114 11.25 19.81 13.98
CA TRP A 114 11.27 18.35 14.11
C TRP A 114 12.46 17.82 14.93
N PRO A 115 13.73 18.23 14.70
CA PRO A 115 14.86 17.76 15.48
C PRO A 115 14.71 18.05 16.99
N ALA A 116 14.16 19.20 17.37
CA ALA A 116 13.94 19.56 18.76
C ALA A 116 12.82 18.72 19.39
N ILE A 117 11.70 18.55 18.68
CA ILE A 117 10.58 17.69 19.11
C ILE A 117 11.06 16.24 19.29
N LYS A 118 11.79 15.71 18.30
CA LYS A 118 12.36 14.38 18.33
C LYS A 118 13.30 14.22 19.52
N SER A 119 14.26 15.12 19.71
CA SER A 119 15.20 15.08 20.84
C SER A 119 14.48 15.05 22.20
N LYS A 120 13.45 15.88 22.37
CA LYS A 120 12.62 15.90 23.58
C LYS A 120 11.89 14.57 23.78
N LEU A 121 11.26 14.03 22.73
CA LEU A 121 10.57 12.74 22.77
C LEU A 121 11.53 11.60 23.14
N GLN A 122 12.71 11.56 22.52
CA GLN A 122 13.72 10.54 22.78
C GLN A 122 14.21 10.60 24.24
N THR A 123 14.44 11.80 24.77
CA THR A 123 14.86 12.02 26.16
C THR A 123 13.78 11.55 27.15
N GLN A 124 12.52 11.91 26.90
CA GLN A 124 11.40 11.49 27.74
C GLN A 124 11.22 9.96 27.72
N LEU A 125 11.30 9.34 26.54
CA LEU A 125 11.20 7.88 26.41
C LEU A 125 12.36 7.17 27.11
N ALA A 126 13.59 7.64 26.93
CA ALA A 126 14.76 7.07 27.61
C ALA A 126 14.65 7.15 29.15
N THR A 127 14.06 8.22 29.67
CA THR A 127 13.84 8.40 31.13
C THR A 127 12.81 7.39 31.65
N VAL A 128 11.74 7.16 30.89
CA VAL A 128 10.69 6.19 31.25
C VAL A 128 11.18 4.75 31.11
N THR A 129 11.99 4.43 30.09
CA THR A 129 12.48 3.07 29.86
C THR A 129 13.66 2.71 30.76
N GLY A 130 14.60 3.64 31.00
CA GLY A 130 15.83 3.36 31.75
C GLY A 130 15.66 3.19 33.27
N SER A 131 14.51 3.56 33.82
CA SER A 131 14.25 3.46 35.27
C SER A 131 13.71 2.10 35.73
N ARG A 132 13.38 1.21 34.79
CA ARG A 132 12.79 -0.10 35.11
C ARG A 132 13.85 -1.20 35.05
N LEU A 133 14.04 -1.90 36.16
CA LEU A 133 14.78 -3.17 36.16
C LEU A 133 13.98 -4.21 35.36
N VAL A 134 14.59 -4.72 34.29
CA VAL A 134 14.03 -5.78 33.44
C VAL A 134 14.70 -7.09 33.81
N THR A 135 13.92 -8.13 34.05
CA THR A 135 14.45 -9.47 34.27
C THR A 135 14.80 -10.14 32.93
N LYS A 136 15.69 -11.15 32.96
CA LYS A 136 16.04 -11.90 31.74
C LYS A 136 14.81 -12.53 31.06
N GLN A 137 13.83 -13.01 31.83
CA GLN A 137 12.61 -13.58 31.27
C GLN A 137 11.75 -12.52 30.59
N GLU A 138 11.56 -11.36 31.21
CA GLU A 138 10.85 -10.23 30.57
C GLU A 138 11.55 -9.78 29.28
N ALA A 139 12.88 -9.82 29.22
CA ALA A 139 13.62 -9.53 27.99
C ALA A 139 13.30 -10.55 26.88
N VAL A 140 13.32 -11.85 27.19
CA VAL A 140 12.95 -12.91 26.23
C VAL A 140 11.50 -12.75 25.75
N ASP A 141 10.58 -12.51 26.68
CA ASP A 141 9.17 -12.31 26.35
C ASP A 141 8.98 -11.10 25.43
N PHE A 142 9.71 -10.00 25.69
CA PHE A 142 9.70 -8.81 24.86
C PHE A 142 10.27 -9.06 23.46
N LEU A 143 11.36 -9.82 23.32
CA LEU A 143 11.89 -10.21 22.01
C LEU A 143 10.85 -10.97 21.19
N SER A 144 10.18 -11.95 21.81
CA SER A 144 9.08 -12.69 21.18
C SER A 144 7.92 -11.78 20.81
N GLU A 145 7.58 -10.80 21.66
CA GLU A 145 6.53 -9.82 21.37
C GLU A 145 6.89 -8.96 20.15
N VAL A 146 8.12 -8.46 20.06
CA VAL A 146 8.58 -7.68 18.89
C VAL A 146 8.57 -8.51 17.61
N GLN A 147 8.99 -9.78 17.68
CA GLN A 147 8.89 -10.69 16.55
C GLN A 147 7.43 -10.90 16.11
N ALA A 148 6.49 -11.06 17.06
CA ALA A 148 5.07 -11.15 16.74
C ALA A 148 4.54 -9.87 16.09
N ARG A 149 5.00 -8.70 16.53
CA ARG A 149 4.60 -7.39 15.97
C ARG A 149 4.98 -7.26 14.49
N THR A 150 6.03 -7.94 14.00
CA THR A 150 6.35 -7.99 12.56
C THR A 150 5.23 -8.56 11.70
N LYS A 151 4.34 -9.37 12.30
CA LYS A 151 3.16 -9.99 11.69
C LYS A 151 1.86 -9.24 12.01
N GLY A 152 1.93 -8.06 12.64
CA GLY A 152 0.77 -7.21 12.86
C GLY A 152 0.10 -7.31 14.23
N THR A 153 0.73 -7.93 15.24
CA THR A 153 0.20 -8.00 16.62
C THR A 153 0.38 -6.69 17.42
N LEU A 154 0.16 -5.55 16.77
CA LEU A 154 0.23 -4.21 17.35
C LEU A 154 -1.18 -3.68 17.66
N PRO A 155 -1.31 -2.69 18.57
CA PRO A 155 -2.54 -1.91 18.67
C PRO A 155 -2.98 -1.38 17.30
N ILE A 156 -4.30 -1.38 17.04
CA ILE A 156 -4.84 -1.16 15.70
C ILE A 156 -4.45 0.23 15.15
N GLU A 157 -4.49 1.26 15.99
CA GLU A 157 -4.05 2.62 15.67
C GLU A 157 -2.58 2.70 15.26
N MET A 158 -1.68 2.02 15.98
CA MET A 158 -0.25 2.00 15.66
C MET A 158 -0.01 1.27 14.34
N ARG A 159 -0.70 0.15 14.15
CA ARG A 159 -0.63 -0.63 12.91
C ARG A 159 -1.13 0.18 11.71
N ALA A 160 -2.29 0.83 11.83
CA ALA A 160 -2.87 1.64 10.76
C ALA A 160 -1.94 2.81 10.39
N ALA A 161 -1.39 3.52 11.39
CA ALA A 161 -0.43 4.60 11.17
C ALA A 161 0.83 4.12 10.43
N LEU A 162 1.46 3.04 10.89
CA LEU A 162 2.67 2.50 10.28
C LEU A 162 2.43 2.02 8.85
N LEU A 163 1.32 1.32 8.59
CA LEU A 163 0.97 0.88 7.24
C LEU A 163 0.66 2.07 6.32
N SER A 164 -0.06 3.08 6.81
CA SER A 164 -0.38 4.29 6.04
C SER A 164 0.85 5.11 5.66
N ALA A 165 1.90 5.05 6.48
CA ALA A 165 3.18 5.70 6.23
C ALA A 165 4.14 4.85 5.40
N ASN A 166 3.80 3.59 5.06
CA ASN A 166 4.68 2.73 4.29
C ASN A 166 4.83 3.27 2.85
N PRO A 167 6.06 3.59 2.40
CA PRO A 167 6.28 4.22 1.10
C PRO A 167 5.86 3.33 -0.08
N LEU A 168 5.92 2.01 0.07
CA LEU A 168 5.48 1.07 -0.98
C LEU A 168 3.96 1.11 -1.15
N TYR A 169 3.21 1.23 -0.05
CA TYR A 169 1.75 1.26 -0.09
C TYR A 169 1.24 2.64 -0.50
N MET A 170 1.90 3.71 -0.07
CA MET A 170 1.58 5.06 -0.54
C MET A 170 1.74 5.19 -2.07
N ALA A 171 2.83 4.64 -2.63
CA ALA A 171 3.07 4.69 -4.07
C ALA A 171 2.21 3.70 -4.87
N ASN A 172 1.75 2.62 -4.24
CA ASN A 172 0.97 1.57 -4.88
C ASN A 172 -0.04 0.95 -3.90
N PRO A 173 -1.19 1.59 -3.66
CA PRO A 173 -2.13 1.24 -2.58
C PRO A 173 -2.63 -0.21 -2.62
N LYS A 174 -2.76 -0.81 -3.82
CA LYS A 174 -3.15 -2.21 -3.95
C LYS A 174 -2.16 -3.19 -3.30
N ARG A 175 -0.88 -2.82 -3.15
CA ARG A 175 0.13 -3.71 -2.56
C ARG A 175 -0.19 -4.05 -1.11
N GLU A 176 -0.74 -3.11 -0.33
CA GLU A 176 -1.13 -3.39 1.05
C GLU A 176 -2.13 -4.56 1.11
N PHE A 177 -3.13 -4.51 0.23
CA PHE A 177 -4.15 -5.54 0.10
C PHE A 177 -3.55 -6.88 -0.38
N GLN A 178 -2.67 -6.84 -1.38
CA GLN A 178 -2.00 -8.03 -1.93
C GLN A 178 -1.05 -8.69 -0.94
N ASP A 179 -0.40 -7.91 -0.08
CA ASP A 179 0.50 -8.38 0.97
C ASP A 179 -0.27 -8.93 2.19
N GLY A 180 -1.60 -8.96 2.14
CA GLY A 180 -2.46 -9.57 3.16
C GLY A 180 -2.78 -8.67 4.35
N TRP A 181 -2.44 -7.38 4.30
CA TRP A 181 -2.80 -6.40 5.33
C TRP A 181 -4.25 -5.95 5.17
N ILE A 182 -5.18 -6.88 5.37
CA ILE A 182 -6.62 -6.71 5.13
C ILE A 182 -7.44 -6.87 6.40
N GLN A 183 -8.57 -6.17 6.46
CA GLN A 183 -9.64 -6.37 7.45
C GLN A 183 -10.93 -6.69 6.71
N THR A 184 -11.83 -7.41 7.37
CA THR A 184 -13.12 -7.80 6.81
C THR A 184 -14.24 -7.20 7.64
N PHE A 185 -15.19 -6.57 6.95
CA PHE A 185 -16.45 -6.06 7.49
C PHE A 185 -17.59 -6.94 7.01
N GLN A 186 -18.56 -7.22 7.88
CA GLN A 186 -19.76 -7.99 7.56
C GLN A 186 -21.01 -7.17 7.87
N THR A 187 -22.00 -7.21 6.99
CA THR A 187 -23.27 -6.49 7.19
C THR A 187 -24.31 -7.30 7.97
N HIS A 188 -24.02 -8.56 8.27
CA HIS A 188 -24.94 -9.43 9.01
C HIS A 188 -25.35 -8.82 10.36
N GLY A 189 -26.65 -8.72 10.61
CA GLY A 189 -27.20 -8.12 11.83
C GLY A 189 -27.16 -6.58 11.88
N HIS A 190 -26.60 -5.90 10.87
CA HIS A 190 -26.54 -4.44 10.86
C HIS A 190 -27.92 -3.84 10.52
N GLY A 191 -28.50 -3.01 11.40
CA GLY A 191 -29.87 -2.48 11.21
C GLY A 191 -30.08 -1.70 9.91
N LYS A 192 -29.03 -1.00 9.43
CA LYS A 192 -29.05 -0.29 8.14
C LYS A 192 -28.90 -1.20 6.91
N SER A 193 -28.55 -2.48 7.06
CA SER A 193 -28.33 -3.38 5.91
C SER A 193 -29.62 -3.77 5.19
N LYS A 194 -30.77 -3.64 5.86
CA LYS A 194 -32.09 -4.03 5.35
C LYS A 194 -32.17 -5.49 4.88
N GLY A 195 -31.39 -6.37 5.53
CA GLY A 195 -31.34 -7.78 5.21
C GLY A 195 -30.19 -8.17 4.28
N ALA A 196 -29.58 -7.23 3.56
CA ALA A 196 -28.44 -7.54 2.69
C ALA A 196 -27.25 -8.09 3.50
N ARG A 197 -26.88 -9.34 3.27
CA ARG A 197 -25.76 -10.00 3.95
C ARG A 197 -24.56 -10.17 3.02
N LEU A 198 -23.58 -9.30 3.19
CA LEU A 198 -22.31 -9.34 2.48
C LEU A 198 -21.13 -9.25 3.44
N SER A 199 -20.02 -9.81 2.97
CA SER A 199 -18.67 -9.59 3.50
C SER A 199 -17.90 -8.66 2.57
N PHE A 200 -17.08 -7.77 3.11
CA PHE A 200 -16.30 -6.77 2.37
C PHE A 200 -14.92 -6.61 3.00
N SER A 201 -13.85 -6.76 2.22
CA SER A 201 -12.48 -6.58 2.71
C SER A 201 -11.88 -5.24 2.30
N TYR A 202 -11.06 -4.66 3.19
CA TYR A 202 -10.43 -3.36 3.02
C TYR A 202 -9.03 -3.33 3.68
N PRO A 203 -8.12 -2.42 3.30
CA PRO A 203 -6.77 -2.40 3.87
C PRO A 203 -6.74 -2.04 5.36
N MET A 204 -5.75 -2.55 6.09
CA MET A 204 -5.58 -2.28 7.53
C MET A 204 -5.24 -0.82 7.85
N SER A 205 -4.68 -0.07 6.90
CA SER A 205 -4.42 1.36 7.00
C SER A 205 -5.68 2.23 6.86
N TRP A 206 -6.85 1.65 6.62
CA TRP A 206 -8.12 2.37 6.49
C TRP A 206 -8.94 2.27 7.77
N ARG A 207 -9.62 3.35 8.12
CA ARG A 207 -10.52 3.41 9.28
C ARG A 207 -11.95 3.16 8.86
N ALA A 208 -12.53 2.14 9.48
CA ALA A 208 -13.94 1.77 9.39
C ALA A 208 -14.77 2.57 10.42
N ALA A 209 -15.91 3.10 10.01
CA ALA A 209 -16.88 3.72 10.90
C ALA A 209 -18.31 3.57 10.35
N GLU A 210 -19.29 3.52 11.25
CA GLU A 210 -20.70 3.49 10.85
C GLU A 210 -21.10 4.77 10.08
N GLY A 211 -21.95 4.61 9.06
CA GLY A 211 -22.49 5.74 8.31
C GLY A 211 -23.46 6.58 9.14
N GLN A 212 -23.35 7.91 9.05
CA GLN A 212 -24.24 8.83 9.79
C GLN A 212 -25.60 9.03 9.12
N LEU A 213 -25.68 8.83 7.80
CA LEU A 213 -26.91 9.01 7.05
C LEU A 213 -27.81 7.77 7.16
N PRO A 214 -29.14 7.93 7.07
CA PRO A 214 -30.03 6.80 6.84
C PRO A 214 -29.52 6.02 5.64
N ASN A 215 -29.57 4.69 5.72
CA ASN A 215 -29.19 3.79 4.64
C ASN A 215 -27.70 3.69 4.31
N VAL A 216 -26.81 4.47 4.94
CA VAL A 216 -25.36 4.25 4.82
C VAL A 216 -24.95 3.30 5.94
N VAL A 217 -24.68 2.06 5.57
CA VAL A 217 -24.30 0.98 6.48
C VAL A 217 -22.93 1.29 7.09
N HIS A 218 -21.95 1.56 6.25
CA HIS A 218 -20.59 1.77 6.71
C HIS A 218 -19.81 2.69 5.78
N LYS A 219 -18.82 3.38 6.35
CA LYS A 219 -17.81 4.14 5.61
C LYS A 219 -16.41 3.64 5.98
N PHE A 220 -15.53 3.62 5.00
CA PHE A 220 -14.11 3.32 5.15
C PHE A 220 -13.34 4.51 4.61
N VAL A 221 -12.39 5.02 5.35
CA VAL A 221 -11.60 6.18 4.92
C VAL A 221 -10.12 5.83 5.06
N SER A 222 -9.35 6.08 4.01
CA SER A 222 -7.92 5.79 3.96
C SER A 222 -7.14 6.57 5.03
N GLN A 223 -5.85 6.22 5.20
CA GLN A 223 -4.96 6.98 6.09
C GLN A 223 -5.55 7.10 7.50
N ASP A 224 -5.97 5.96 8.04
CA ASP A 224 -6.62 5.81 9.34
C ASP A 224 -7.74 6.84 9.55
N GLY A 225 -8.57 7.09 8.54
CA GLY A 225 -9.74 7.95 8.70
C GLY A 225 -9.57 9.38 8.23
N HIS A 226 -8.41 9.73 7.67
CA HIS A 226 -8.04 11.10 7.39
C HIS A 226 -7.69 11.39 5.94
N GLY A 227 -7.56 10.35 5.12
CA GLY A 227 -7.22 10.51 3.71
C GLY A 227 -8.40 10.95 2.84
N PRO A 228 -8.10 11.36 1.60
CA PRO A 228 -9.10 11.81 0.64
C PRO A 228 -9.89 10.66 -0.01
N GLU A 229 -9.42 9.41 0.12
CA GLU A 229 -10.10 8.23 -0.41
C GLU A 229 -11.09 7.68 0.61
N MET A 230 -12.29 7.40 0.12
CA MET A 230 -13.36 6.88 0.93
C MET A 230 -14.15 5.82 0.18
N VAL A 231 -14.62 4.82 0.91
CA VAL A 231 -15.60 3.84 0.42
C VAL A 231 -16.83 3.93 1.29
N THR A 232 -18.02 3.91 0.69
CA THR A 232 -19.28 3.86 1.43
C THR A 232 -20.16 2.75 0.91
N ILE A 233 -20.73 1.97 1.84
CA ILE A 233 -21.73 0.95 1.55
C ILE A 233 -23.10 1.51 1.92
N ALA A 234 -24.00 1.62 0.95
CA ALA A 234 -25.36 2.09 1.13
C ALA A 234 -26.38 1.07 0.62
N THR A 235 -27.57 1.06 1.22
CA THR A 235 -28.62 0.07 0.96
C THR A 235 -30.00 0.72 0.79
N LYS A 236 -30.70 0.40 -0.30
CA LYS A 236 -32.04 0.91 -0.56
C LYS A 236 -32.99 -0.26 -0.82
N ASN A 237 -34.18 -0.20 -0.23
CA ASN A 237 -35.23 -1.13 -0.63
C ASN A 237 -35.78 -0.64 -1.96
N LEU A 238 -36.02 -1.56 -2.87
CA LEU A 238 -36.76 -1.22 -4.08
C LEU A 238 -38.25 -1.03 -3.72
N PRO A 239 -38.93 -0.02 -4.30
CA PRO A 239 -40.34 0.25 -4.03
C PRO A 239 -41.23 -0.75 -4.78
N LEU A 240 -41.18 -2.02 -4.38
CA LEU A 240 -41.97 -3.10 -4.95
C LEU A 240 -43.40 -3.06 -4.40
N SER A 241 -44.37 -3.36 -5.26
CA SER A 241 -45.76 -3.58 -4.85
C SER A 241 -45.86 -4.84 -3.99
N PRO A 242 -46.85 -4.95 -3.08
CA PRO A 242 -47.03 -6.17 -2.28
C PRO A 242 -47.18 -7.41 -3.17
N GLY A 243 -46.29 -8.40 -2.99
CA GLY A 243 -46.27 -9.64 -3.76
C GLY A 243 -45.50 -9.57 -5.09
N GLU A 244 -44.96 -8.42 -5.47
CA GLU A 244 -44.10 -8.26 -6.65
C GLU A 244 -42.73 -8.92 -6.40
N ILE A 245 -42.30 -9.75 -7.34
CA ILE A 245 -41.02 -10.49 -7.30
C ILE A 245 -40.16 -9.96 -8.44
N ILE A 246 -38.93 -9.56 -8.12
CA ILE A 246 -37.96 -9.11 -9.12
C ILE A 246 -37.52 -10.33 -9.94
N THR A 247 -37.89 -10.34 -11.23
CA THR A 247 -37.49 -11.38 -12.18
C THR A 247 -36.03 -11.21 -12.60
N ASP A 248 -35.42 -12.25 -13.17
CA ASP A 248 -34.05 -12.14 -13.70
C ASP A 248 -33.94 -11.13 -14.84
N GLN A 249 -35.00 -10.93 -15.61
CA GLN A 249 -35.05 -9.90 -16.64
C GLN A 249 -35.03 -8.51 -16.01
N ASP A 250 -35.84 -8.27 -14.97
CA ASP A 250 -35.82 -7.00 -14.23
C ASP A 250 -34.43 -6.71 -13.66
N ARG A 251 -33.73 -7.74 -13.16
CA ARG A 251 -32.35 -7.60 -12.67
C ARG A 251 -31.39 -7.20 -13.79
N GLN A 252 -31.51 -7.80 -14.98
CA GLN A 252 -30.66 -7.44 -16.13
C GLN A 252 -30.95 -6.03 -16.61
N ASP A 253 -32.23 -5.65 -16.72
CA ASP A 253 -32.66 -4.35 -17.20
C ASP A 253 -32.22 -3.24 -16.25
N LEU A 254 -32.34 -3.46 -14.93
CA LEU A 254 -31.92 -2.51 -13.90
C LEU A 254 -30.44 -2.13 -13.98
N PHE A 255 -29.59 -3.04 -14.46
CA PHE A 255 -28.15 -2.84 -14.61
C PHE A 255 -27.70 -2.69 -16.07
N SER A 256 -28.64 -2.49 -16.99
CA SER A 256 -28.34 -2.12 -18.36
C SER A 256 -27.65 -0.75 -18.41
N THR A 257 -26.77 -0.55 -19.40
CA THR A 257 -26.02 0.70 -19.55
C THR A 257 -26.93 1.93 -19.64
N ALA A 258 -28.08 1.82 -20.32
CA ALA A 258 -29.05 2.92 -20.44
C ALA A 258 -29.62 3.33 -19.06
N VAL A 259 -30.10 2.36 -18.27
CA VAL A 259 -30.62 2.62 -16.92
C VAL A 259 -29.53 3.14 -15.98
N LEU A 260 -28.30 2.65 -16.11
CA LEU A 260 -27.16 3.15 -15.33
C LEU A 260 -26.84 4.62 -15.64
N GLN A 261 -27.04 5.08 -16.88
CA GLN A 261 -26.84 6.47 -17.27
C GLN A 261 -27.93 7.40 -16.71
N GLU A 262 -29.18 6.93 -16.67
CA GLU A 262 -30.32 7.69 -16.13
C GLU A 262 -30.28 7.84 -14.60
N THR A 263 -29.56 6.94 -13.91
CA THR A 263 -29.45 6.93 -12.44
C THR A 263 -28.24 7.73 -11.91
N ILE A 264 -27.62 8.53 -12.76
CA ILE A 264 -26.53 9.43 -12.40
C ILE A 264 -27.12 10.69 -11.73
N PRO A 265 -26.50 11.23 -10.67
CA PRO A 265 -26.98 12.47 -10.06
C PRO A 265 -27.02 13.63 -11.07
N GLU A 266 -28.06 14.48 -11.02
CA GLU A 266 -28.31 15.57 -11.99
C GLU A 266 -27.14 16.56 -12.19
N LYS A 267 -26.20 16.64 -11.25
CA LYS A 267 -25.03 17.55 -11.29
C LYS A 267 -23.70 16.82 -11.48
N ALA A 268 -23.74 15.53 -11.78
CA ALA A 268 -22.56 14.75 -12.02
C ALA A 268 -22.21 14.75 -13.52
N THR A 269 -20.91 14.79 -13.80
CA THR A 269 -20.37 14.56 -15.14
C THR A 269 -20.07 13.08 -15.26
N LEU A 270 -20.81 12.39 -16.13
CA LEU A 270 -20.57 10.98 -16.44
C LEU A 270 -19.18 10.79 -17.08
N ILE A 271 -18.43 9.80 -16.59
CA ILE A 271 -17.17 9.36 -17.18
C ILE A 271 -17.36 8.04 -17.91
N ALA A 272 -17.90 7.02 -17.22
CA ALA A 272 -18.10 5.69 -17.78
C ALA A 272 -19.25 4.94 -17.12
N THR A 273 -19.87 4.04 -17.87
CA THR A 273 -20.87 3.08 -17.38
C THR A 273 -20.53 1.69 -17.93
N GLN A 274 -20.73 0.66 -17.13
CA GLN A 274 -20.44 -0.71 -17.52
C GLN A 274 -21.41 -1.68 -16.83
N ALA A 275 -22.13 -2.46 -17.62
CA ALA A 275 -22.81 -3.65 -17.12
C ALA A 275 -21.76 -4.74 -16.80
N THR A 276 -21.92 -5.42 -15.68
CA THR A 276 -20.98 -6.45 -15.20
C THR A 276 -21.73 -7.51 -14.37
N GLN A 277 -20.98 -8.38 -13.71
CA GLN A 277 -21.51 -9.36 -12.76
C GLN A 277 -20.72 -9.35 -11.46
N LEU A 278 -21.43 -9.64 -10.36
CA LEU A 278 -20.86 -9.90 -9.04
C LEU A 278 -21.37 -11.26 -8.55
N GLU A 279 -20.44 -12.21 -8.35
CA GLU A 279 -20.76 -13.62 -8.05
C GLU A 279 -21.83 -14.20 -9.01
N ALA A 280 -21.68 -13.97 -10.31
CA ALA A 280 -22.62 -14.35 -11.37
C ALA A 280 -24.03 -13.69 -11.31
N SER A 281 -24.26 -12.71 -10.44
CA SER A 281 -25.47 -11.88 -10.50
C SER A 281 -25.23 -10.60 -11.28
N PRO A 282 -26.23 -10.09 -12.04
CA PRO A 282 -26.16 -8.80 -12.70
C PRO A 282 -25.76 -7.67 -11.74
N ALA A 283 -24.84 -6.83 -12.19
CA ALA A 283 -24.36 -5.66 -11.45
C ALA A 283 -24.03 -4.54 -12.45
N GLY A 284 -24.00 -3.31 -11.96
CA GLY A 284 -23.66 -2.13 -12.75
C GLY A 284 -22.53 -1.35 -12.12
N ILE A 285 -21.63 -0.84 -12.97
CA ILE A 285 -20.58 0.10 -12.58
C ILE A 285 -20.90 1.45 -13.20
N VAL A 286 -20.78 2.51 -12.39
CA VAL A 286 -20.93 3.90 -12.82
C VAL A 286 -19.74 4.71 -12.31
N GLU A 287 -19.10 5.44 -13.20
CA GLU A 287 -17.99 6.34 -12.88
C GLU A 287 -18.35 7.77 -13.29
N TYR A 288 -18.18 8.72 -12.37
CA TYR A 288 -18.55 10.10 -12.59
C TYR A 288 -17.74 11.04 -11.69
N THR A 289 -17.75 12.33 -12.03
CA THR A 289 -17.31 13.40 -11.12
C THR A 289 -18.49 14.25 -10.70
N MET A 290 -18.47 14.78 -9.48
CA MET A 290 -19.53 15.63 -8.96
C MET A 290 -18.97 16.68 -8.00
N VAL A 291 -19.45 17.92 -8.13
CA VAL A 291 -19.20 18.96 -7.13
C VAL A 291 -20.27 18.89 -6.06
N HIS A 292 -19.85 18.74 -4.82
CA HIS A 292 -20.69 18.79 -3.64
C HIS A 292 -20.51 20.13 -2.94
N GLU A 293 -21.57 20.57 -2.25
CA GLU A 293 -21.53 21.74 -1.38
C GLU A 293 -22.14 21.38 -0.02
N ARG A 294 -21.44 21.74 1.06
CA ARG A 294 -21.95 21.60 2.43
C ARG A 294 -21.49 22.79 3.25
N LEU A 295 -22.45 23.56 3.78
CA LEU A 295 -22.18 24.76 4.58
C LEU A 295 -21.25 25.76 3.86
N GLY A 296 -21.48 25.97 2.55
CA GLY A 296 -20.66 26.85 1.70
C GLY A 296 -19.31 26.28 1.30
N ILE A 297 -18.90 25.13 1.85
CA ILE A 297 -17.67 24.44 1.43
C ILE A 297 -17.98 23.59 0.21
N ARG A 298 -17.28 23.86 -0.89
CA ARG A 298 -17.38 23.11 -2.14
C ARG A 298 -16.21 22.15 -2.28
N PHE A 299 -16.49 20.91 -2.69
CA PHE A 299 -15.47 19.91 -2.98
C PHE A 299 -15.87 19.07 -4.19
N LEU A 300 -14.88 18.66 -4.96
CA LEU A 300 -15.03 17.73 -6.07
C LEU A 300 -14.88 16.30 -5.55
N THR A 301 -15.68 15.38 -6.08
CA THR A 301 -15.50 13.94 -5.88
C THR A 301 -15.42 13.25 -7.23
N HIS A 302 -14.42 12.40 -7.43
CA HIS A 302 -14.38 11.40 -8.50
C HIS A 302 -14.83 10.08 -7.89
N ALA A 303 -15.96 9.56 -8.36
CA ALA A 303 -16.58 8.36 -7.83
C ALA A 303 -16.55 7.22 -8.86
N TRP A 304 -16.21 6.03 -8.38
CA TRP A 304 -16.38 4.75 -9.07
C TRP A 304 -17.31 3.90 -8.20
N THR A 305 -18.50 3.57 -8.70
CA THR A 305 -19.57 2.99 -7.91
C THR A 305 -19.99 1.66 -8.51
N ILE A 306 -20.10 0.61 -7.68
CA ILE A 306 -20.73 -0.65 -8.05
C ILE A 306 -22.12 -0.76 -7.41
N ARG A 307 -23.10 -1.19 -8.19
CA ARG A 307 -24.49 -1.39 -7.79
C ARG A 307 -24.90 -2.83 -8.11
N PHE A 308 -25.54 -3.49 -7.17
CA PHE A 308 -26.06 -4.85 -7.37
C PHE A 308 -27.24 -5.09 -6.43
N LEU A 309 -28.01 -6.15 -6.69
CA LEU A 309 -29.09 -6.58 -5.81
C LEU A 309 -28.62 -7.70 -4.89
N CYS A 310 -28.90 -7.53 -3.59
CA CYS A 310 -28.88 -8.60 -2.60
C CYS A 310 -30.35 -8.86 -2.24
N GLU A 311 -30.91 -9.98 -2.71
CA GLU A 311 -32.35 -10.24 -2.65
C GLU A 311 -33.17 -9.10 -3.29
N ASN A 312 -33.93 -8.35 -2.48
CA ASN A 312 -34.75 -7.20 -2.85
C ASN A 312 -34.14 -5.85 -2.42
N THR A 313 -32.89 -5.86 -1.93
CA THR A 313 -32.16 -4.68 -1.50
C THR A 313 -31.14 -4.29 -2.56
N LEU A 314 -31.25 -3.07 -3.08
CA LEU A 314 -30.23 -2.43 -3.89
C LEU A 314 -29.06 -2.04 -2.99
N VAL A 315 -27.90 -2.64 -3.23
CA VAL A 315 -26.65 -2.29 -2.58
C VAL A 315 -25.84 -1.40 -3.51
N GLU A 316 -25.37 -0.28 -2.99
CA GLU A 316 -24.47 0.65 -3.68
C GLU A 316 -23.18 0.75 -2.88
N ILE A 317 -22.05 0.43 -3.51
CA ILE A 317 -20.72 0.62 -2.93
C ILE A 317 -20.01 1.66 -3.78
N MET A 318 -19.86 2.87 -3.21
CA MET A 318 -19.20 4.00 -3.85
C MET A 318 -17.76 4.07 -3.36
N PHE A 319 -16.81 4.01 -4.29
CA PHE A 319 -15.40 4.29 -4.08
C PHE A 319 -15.11 5.70 -4.58
N GLY A 320 -14.82 6.62 -3.68
CA GLY A 320 -14.70 8.04 -3.97
C GLY A 320 -13.34 8.60 -3.59
N ILE A 321 -12.84 9.51 -4.41
CA ILE A 321 -11.69 10.36 -4.08
C ILE A 321 -12.18 11.79 -4.04
N ARG A 322 -11.92 12.46 -2.93
CA ARG A 322 -12.36 13.83 -2.68
C ARG A 322 -11.20 14.81 -2.74
N GLY A 323 -11.46 16.00 -3.27
CA GLY A 323 -10.54 17.13 -3.16
C GLY A 323 -11.22 18.47 -3.40
N PRO A 324 -10.43 19.57 -3.38
CA PRO A 324 -10.94 20.89 -3.71
C PRO A 324 -11.44 20.96 -5.16
N VAL A 325 -12.39 21.86 -5.42
CA VAL A 325 -12.82 22.18 -6.80
C VAL A 325 -11.64 22.82 -7.55
N GLY A 326 -11.46 22.50 -8.84
CA GLY A 326 -10.33 22.96 -9.65
C GLY A 326 -9.13 22.01 -9.69
N TYR A 327 -9.24 20.82 -9.07
CA TYR A 327 -8.22 19.77 -9.03
C TYR A 327 -8.65 18.52 -9.78
N GLU A 328 -9.44 18.69 -10.85
CA GLU A 328 -10.02 17.60 -11.64
C GLU A 328 -8.94 16.63 -12.15
N THR A 329 -7.81 17.16 -12.63
CA THR A 329 -6.71 16.36 -13.21
C THR A 329 -6.01 15.54 -12.13
N GLU A 330 -5.72 16.14 -10.98
CA GLU A 330 -5.08 15.47 -9.85
C GLU A 330 -5.97 14.38 -9.26
N LEU A 331 -7.28 14.65 -9.18
CA LEU A 331 -8.26 13.64 -8.72
C LEU A 331 -8.33 12.48 -9.70
N ALA A 332 -8.33 12.73 -11.01
CA ALA A 332 -8.32 11.68 -12.01
C ALA A 332 -7.06 10.81 -11.92
N GLN A 333 -5.87 11.41 -11.81
CA GLN A 333 -4.62 10.68 -11.62
C GLN A 333 -4.62 9.84 -10.33
N ARG A 334 -5.18 10.40 -9.26
CA ARG A 334 -5.32 9.70 -7.99
C ARG A 334 -6.33 8.56 -8.08
N MET A 335 -7.41 8.73 -8.86
CA MET A 335 -8.35 7.66 -9.17
C MET A 335 -7.65 6.54 -9.91
N ASP A 336 -6.88 6.84 -10.95
CA ASP A 336 -6.12 5.81 -11.70
C ASP A 336 -5.16 5.02 -10.80
N MET A 337 -4.54 5.69 -9.82
CA MET A 337 -3.67 5.06 -8.83
C MET A 337 -4.43 4.11 -7.88
N TYR A 338 -5.62 4.50 -7.40
CA TYR A 338 -6.41 3.76 -6.42
C TYR A 338 -7.40 2.75 -7.01
N LYS A 339 -7.83 2.95 -8.26
CA LYS A 339 -8.81 2.08 -8.92
C LYS A 339 -8.40 0.61 -8.93
N PRO A 340 -7.12 0.22 -9.11
CA PRO A 340 -6.69 -1.17 -8.93
C PRO A 340 -6.96 -1.73 -7.52
N LEU A 341 -6.81 -0.92 -6.47
CA LEU A 341 -7.18 -1.32 -5.10
C LEU A 341 -8.71 -1.44 -4.99
N PHE A 342 -9.46 -0.51 -5.56
CA PHE A 342 -10.93 -0.56 -5.54
C PHE A 342 -11.47 -1.81 -6.22
N TYR A 343 -10.85 -2.26 -7.32
CA TYR A 343 -11.17 -3.56 -7.93
C TYR A 343 -10.89 -4.73 -7.00
N LEU A 344 -9.77 -4.75 -6.27
CA LEU A 344 -9.49 -5.82 -5.30
C LEU A 344 -10.52 -5.85 -4.16
N MET A 345 -10.89 -4.66 -3.65
CA MET A 345 -11.92 -4.53 -2.62
C MET A 345 -13.29 -4.98 -3.14
N ALA A 346 -13.69 -4.56 -4.34
CA ALA A 346 -14.93 -5.00 -4.97
C ALA A 346 -14.95 -6.52 -5.22
N ASN A 347 -13.84 -7.10 -5.68
CA ASN A 347 -13.70 -8.55 -5.88
C ASN A 347 -13.65 -9.34 -4.56
N SER A 348 -13.50 -8.68 -3.41
CA SER A 348 -13.59 -9.30 -2.09
C SER A 348 -15.01 -9.40 -1.54
N ILE A 349 -16.01 -8.87 -2.27
CA ILE A 349 -17.40 -8.94 -1.87
C ILE A 349 -17.89 -10.38 -1.99
N VAL A 350 -18.45 -10.91 -0.90
CA VAL A 350 -19.08 -12.23 -0.85
C VAL A 350 -20.52 -12.08 -0.37
N LEU A 351 -21.50 -12.55 -1.14
CA LEU A 351 -22.92 -12.52 -0.77
C LEU A 351 -23.28 -13.80 -0.03
N THR A 352 -23.34 -13.72 1.30
CA THR A 352 -23.50 -14.91 2.16
C THR A 352 -24.83 -15.65 1.97
N ASP A 353 -25.88 -14.96 1.50
CA ASP A 353 -27.19 -15.59 1.27
C ASP A 353 -27.15 -16.60 0.11
N LYS A 354 -26.29 -16.38 -0.90
CA LYS A 354 -26.13 -17.31 -2.03
C LYS A 354 -25.60 -18.68 -1.60
N TRP A 355 -24.76 -18.71 -0.57
CA TRP A 355 -24.07 -19.92 -0.13
C TRP A 355 -24.83 -20.65 0.99
N THR A 356 -25.78 -19.99 1.65
CA THR A 356 -26.58 -20.58 2.73
C THR A 356 -27.90 -21.17 2.22
N ALA A 357 -28.44 -20.68 1.10
CA ALA A 357 -29.71 -21.15 0.52
C ALA A 357 -29.69 -22.61 -0.02
N GLY A 358 -28.51 -23.25 -0.11
CA GLY A 358 -28.35 -24.64 -0.55
C GLY A 358 -28.06 -25.65 0.57
N GLN A 359 -27.88 -25.20 1.81
CA GLN A 359 -27.80 -26.12 2.95
C GLN A 359 -29.24 -26.41 3.38
N PRO A 360 -29.73 -27.67 3.28
CA PRO A 360 -31.05 -28.01 3.80
C PRO A 360 -31.10 -27.55 5.26
N SER A 361 -32.18 -26.84 5.60
CA SER A 361 -32.47 -26.30 6.93
C SER A 361 -31.99 -27.26 8.02
N SER A 362 -31.41 -26.72 9.09
CA SER A 362 -30.82 -27.39 10.27
C SER A 362 -31.56 -28.62 10.81
N HIS A 363 -32.83 -28.81 10.44
CA HIS A 363 -33.56 -30.06 10.61
C HIS A 363 -32.84 -31.31 10.05
N PHE A 364 -32.10 -31.21 8.94
CA PHE A 364 -31.33 -32.33 8.40
C PHE A 364 -30.05 -32.59 9.21
N GLN A 365 -29.43 -31.56 9.78
CA GLN A 365 -28.28 -31.73 10.67
C GLN A 365 -28.70 -32.34 12.02
N ASP A 366 -29.85 -31.98 12.56
CA ASP A 366 -30.38 -32.61 13.78
C ASP A 366 -30.77 -34.08 13.55
N GLU A 367 -31.28 -34.41 12.36
CA GLU A 367 -31.60 -35.78 11.95
C GLU A 367 -30.33 -36.60 11.64
N LEU A 368 -29.30 -36.01 11.02
CA LEU A 368 -28.01 -36.67 10.79
C LEU A 368 -27.24 -36.88 12.09
N MET A 369 -27.24 -35.91 13.01
CA MET A 369 -26.55 -36.04 14.30
C MET A 369 -27.28 -37.03 15.22
N SER A 370 -28.61 -37.16 15.09
CA SER A 370 -29.40 -38.23 15.71
C SER A 370 -29.07 -39.62 15.11
N ALA A 371 -28.93 -39.72 13.78
CA ALA A 371 -28.59 -40.97 13.11
C ALA A 371 -27.15 -41.43 13.40
N VAL A 372 -26.18 -40.51 13.41
CA VAL A 372 -24.76 -40.78 13.70
C VAL A 372 -24.54 -41.12 15.19
N ALA A 373 -25.41 -40.67 16.09
CA ALA A 373 -25.38 -41.10 17.49
C ALA A 373 -25.84 -42.57 17.69
N SER A 374 -26.45 -43.20 16.67
CA SER A 374 -27.01 -44.56 16.77
C SER A 374 -26.15 -45.67 16.17
N GLU A 375 -25.12 -45.35 15.36
CA GLU A 375 -24.22 -46.35 14.78
C GLU A 375 -22.79 -46.14 15.26
N LYS A 376 -22.27 -47.12 16.02
CA LYS A 376 -20.84 -47.30 16.28
C LYS A 376 -20.26 -48.25 15.22
N PRO A 377 -19.41 -47.80 14.28
CA PRO A 377 -18.68 -48.72 13.43
C PRO A 377 -17.28 -48.94 13.99
N SER A 378 -16.93 -50.22 14.11
CA SER A 378 -15.58 -50.73 14.33
C SER A 378 -14.63 -50.33 13.19
N LEU A 379 -13.52 -49.69 13.54
CA LEU A 379 -12.39 -49.38 12.67
C LEU A 379 -11.64 -50.67 12.28
N GLN A 380 -11.75 -51.10 11.02
CA GLN A 380 -10.73 -51.94 10.37
C GLN A 380 -10.75 -51.79 8.84
N SER A 381 -9.54 -51.58 8.29
CA SER A 381 -9.11 -51.75 6.89
C SER A 381 -9.45 -50.66 5.86
N LEU A 382 -8.49 -49.77 5.61
CA LEU A 382 -8.23 -49.20 4.29
C LEU A 382 -6.70 -49.11 4.12
N GLN A 383 -6.14 -50.00 3.31
CA GLN A 383 -4.76 -49.89 2.80
C GLN A 383 -4.76 -49.06 1.51
N PRO A 384 -3.76 -48.19 1.28
CA PRO A 384 -3.61 -47.49 0.01
C PRO A 384 -2.92 -48.36 -1.05
N PRO A 385 -3.21 -48.15 -2.35
CA PRO A 385 -2.60 -48.91 -3.43
C PRO A 385 -1.15 -48.48 -3.65
N ASN A 386 -0.30 -49.50 -3.78
CA ASN A 386 1.13 -49.44 -4.02
C ASN A 386 1.36 -49.49 -5.54
N ASP A 387 1.71 -48.34 -6.14
CA ASP A 387 2.22 -48.31 -7.52
C ASP A 387 3.49 -47.45 -7.56
N LYS A 388 4.62 -48.09 -7.86
CA LYS A 388 5.96 -47.49 -7.89
C LYS A 388 6.43 -47.41 -9.34
N SER A 389 6.34 -46.22 -9.93
CA SER A 389 7.09 -45.83 -11.13
C SER A 389 7.85 -44.51 -10.87
N PRO A 390 9.08 -44.33 -11.37
CA PRO A 390 10.01 -43.32 -10.85
C PRO A 390 9.79 -41.95 -11.51
N LEU A 391 9.00 -41.10 -10.88
CA LEU A 391 8.75 -39.70 -11.29
C LEU A 391 9.86 -38.70 -10.86
N ILE A 392 10.97 -39.20 -10.28
CA ILE A 392 12.02 -38.34 -9.68
C ILE A 392 13.14 -38.00 -10.70
N ALA A 393 13.27 -38.72 -11.81
CA ALA A 393 14.35 -38.49 -12.78
C ALA A 393 14.17 -37.20 -13.62
N THR A 394 12.94 -36.83 -13.94
CA THR A 394 12.63 -35.71 -14.84
C THR A 394 13.04 -34.33 -14.30
N PRO A 395 12.74 -33.95 -13.04
CA PRO A 395 13.13 -32.62 -12.55
C PRO A 395 14.64 -32.45 -12.39
N ILE A 396 15.38 -33.54 -12.08
CA ILE A 396 16.84 -33.49 -11.90
C ILE A 396 17.55 -33.26 -13.23
N VAL A 397 17.08 -33.90 -14.31
CA VAL A 397 17.65 -33.72 -15.66
C VAL A 397 17.36 -32.31 -16.18
N VAL A 398 16.15 -31.78 -15.94
CA VAL A 398 15.78 -30.40 -16.34
C VAL A 398 16.60 -29.38 -15.55
N PHE A 399 16.81 -29.60 -14.25
CA PHE A 399 17.65 -28.72 -13.42
C PHE A 399 19.12 -28.75 -13.84
N ALA A 400 19.67 -29.93 -14.12
CA ALA A 400 21.05 -30.07 -14.60
C ALA A 400 21.28 -29.38 -15.96
N LEU A 401 20.32 -29.48 -16.88
CA LEU A 401 20.37 -28.77 -18.17
C LEU A 401 20.25 -27.26 -17.98
N ALA A 402 19.34 -26.79 -17.13
CA ALA A 402 19.17 -25.37 -16.84
C ALA A 402 20.43 -24.75 -16.20
N CYS A 403 21.06 -25.46 -15.26
CA CYS A 403 22.31 -24.99 -14.65
C CYS A 403 23.49 -25.03 -15.62
N GLY A 404 23.64 -26.08 -16.44
CA GLY A 404 24.75 -26.20 -17.38
C GLY A 404 24.71 -25.18 -18.52
N ILE A 405 23.52 -24.89 -19.05
CA ILE A 405 23.37 -23.99 -20.20
C ILE A 405 23.36 -22.53 -19.78
N VAL A 406 22.83 -22.20 -18.60
CA VAL A 406 22.69 -20.79 -18.18
C VAL A 406 23.83 -20.33 -17.29
N LEU A 407 24.21 -21.10 -16.25
CA LEU A 407 25.19 -20.61 -15.27
C LEU A 407 26.63 -20.74 -15.76
N THR A 408 26.97 -21.81 -16.48
CA THR A 408 28.35 -22.05 -16.90
C THR A 408 28.86 -20.97 -17.86
N PRO A 409 28.12 -20.53 -18.90
CA PRO A 409 28.58 -19.44 -19.76
C PRO A 409 28.70 -18.11 -19.01
N THR A 410 27.74 -17.76 -18.16
CA THR A 410 27.76 -16.48 -17.43
C THR A 410 28.92 -16.39 -16.43
N LEU A 411 29.22 -17.49 -15.72
CA LEU A 411 30.35 -17.55 -14.80
C LEU A 411 31.69 -17.57 -15.54
N THR A 412 31.77 -18.27 -16.67
CA THR A 412 33.00 -18.31 -17.49
C THR A 412 33.29 -16.96 -18.13
N ILE A 413 32.26 -16.27 -18.65
CA ILE A 413 32.37 -14.90 -19.18
C ILE A 413 32.82 -13.93 -18.09
N ARG A 414 32.22 -14.00 -16.90
CA ARG A 414 32.63 -13.15 -15.76
C ARG A 414 34.07 -13.42 -15.33
N TYR A 415 34.47 -14.70 -15.25
CA TYR A 415 35.81 -15.12 -14.88
C TYR A 415 36.88 -14.66 -15.89
N ILE A 416 36.57 -14.72 -17.19
CA ILE A 416 37.48 -14.28 -18.26
C ILE A 416 37.60 -12.75 -18.26
N ILE A 417 36.49 -12.02 -18.11
CA ILE A 417 36.47 -10.55 -18.11
C ILE A 417 37.20 -9.96 -16.89
N GLU A 418 37.06 -10.56 -15.71
CA GLU A 418 37.75 -10.09 -14.50
C GLU A 418 39.27 -10.33 -14.53
N ARG A 419 39.76 -11.34 -15.27
CA ARG A 419 41.19 -11.65 -15.33
C ARG A 419 41.92 -11.08 -16.55
N ARG A 420 41.24 -10.83 -17.66
CA ARG A 420 41.82 -10.17 -18.84
C ARG A 420 40.75 -9.29 -19.51
N PRO A 421 40.85 -7.96 -19.45
CA PRO A 421 39.92 -7.10 -20.17
C PRO A 421 40.05 -7.40 -21.66
N LEU A 422 38.96 -7.87 -22.26
CA LEU A 422 38.90 -8.16 -23.69
C LEU A 422 39.10 -6.86 -24.46
N ASP A 423 39.88 -6.91 -25.55
CA ASP A 423 39.95 -5.77 -26.45
C ASP A 423 38.57 -5.53 -27.09
N ARG A 424 38.33 -4.28 -27.51
CA ARG A 424 37.03 -3.85 -28.01
C ARG A 424 36.55 -4.68 -29.20
N LYS A 425 37.46 -5.16 -30.06
CA LYS A 425 37.12 -5.96 -31.24
C LYS A 425 36.66 -7.36 -30.84
N THR A 426 37.37 -7.98 -29.90
CA THR A 426 37.08 -9.34 -29.42
C THR A 426 35.76 -9.37 -28.65
N ALA A 427 35.49 -8.35 -27.81
CA ALA A 427 34.22 -8.22 -27.11
C ALA A 427 33.03 -8.05 -28.08
N SER A 428 33.20 -7.27 -29.15
CA SER A 428 32.17 -7.10 -30.19
C SER A 428 31.90 -8.40 -30.95
N TRP A 429 32.94 -9.15 -31.35
CA TRP A 429 32.75 -10.45 -32.02
C TRP A 429 32.11 -11.50 -31.13
N LEU A 430 32.45 -11.52 -29.83
CA LEU A 430 31.82 -12.41 -28.86
C LEU A 430 30.32 -12.10 -28.69
N ALA A 431 29.96 -10.82 -28.61
CA ALA A 431 28.56 -10.40 -28.52
C ALA A 431 27.76 -10.83 -29.75
N VAL A 432 28.31 -10.66 -30.95
CA VAL A 432 27.68 -11.13 -32.20
C VAL A 432 27.50 -12.65 -32.19
N GLY A 433 28.52 -13.41 -31.75
CA GLY A 433 28.45 -14.86 -31.65
C GLY A 433 27.34 -15.35 -30.71
N ILE A 434 27.16 -14.70 -29.55
CA ILE A 434 26.09 -15.03 -28.59
C ILE A 434 24.71 -14.75 -29.19
N VAL A 435 24.54 -13.63 -29.91
CA VAL A 435 23.28 -13.30 -30.57
C VAL A 435 22.93 -14.31 -31.66
N VAL A 436 23.92 -14.70 -32.49
CA VAL A 436 23.73 -15.72 -33.53
C VAL A 436 23.36 -17.08 -32.92
N LEU A 437 24.01 -17.46 -31.82
CA LEU A 437 23.70 -18.72 -31.13
C LEU A 437 22.26 -18.72 -30.60
N ILE A 438 21.84 -17.66 -29.89
CA ILE A 438 20.47 -17.51 -29.35
C ILE A 438 19.43 -17.56 -30.47
N HIS A 439 19.70 -16.90 -31.60
CA HIS A 439 18.79 -16.89 -32.74
C HIS A 439 18.70 -18.27 -33.41
N ALA A 440 19.82 -18.99 -33.53
CA ALA A 440 19.84 -20.35 -34.05
C ALA A 440 19.07 -21.33 -33.15
N THR A 441 19.18 -21.22 -31.82
CA THR A 441 18.37 -22.05 -30.90
C THR A 441 16.90 -21.70 -30.94
N ALA A 442 16.55 -20.42 -31.12
CA ALA A 442 15.15 -20.01 -31.27
C ALA A 442 14.52 -20.59 -32.55
N ILE A 443 15.25 -20.55 -33.67
CA ILE A 443 14.80 -21.16 -34.95
C ILE A 443 14.69 -22.69 -34.83
N ALA A 444 15.60 -23.34 -34.09
CA ALA A 444 15.56 -24.78 -33.90
C ALA A 444 14.46 -25.28 -32.93
N LEU A 445 13.85 -24.37 -32.15
CA LEU A 445 12.76 -24.67 -31.20
C LEU A 445 11.38 -24.25 -31.74
N ASP A 446 11.34 -23.58 -32.89
CA ASP A 446 10.11 -23.19 -33.57
C ASP A 446 9.65 -24.33 -34.49
N ASP A 447 9.07 -25.38 -33.90
CA ASP A 447 8.36 -26.42 -34.64
C ASP A 447 7.07 -25.82 -35.20
N GLY A 448 7.16 -25.40 -36.46
CA GLY A 448 6.22 -24.50 -37.10
C GLY A 448 4.75 -24.92 -37.05
N GLU A 449 3.90 -23.96 -36.68
CA GLU A 449 2.56 -23.77 -37.24
C GLU A 449 2.03 -22.37 -36.87
N GLY A 450 1.88 -21.49 -37.87
CA GLY A 450 1.02 -20.30 -37.77
C GLY A 450 1.69 -18.95 -38.08
N ASP A 451 1.32 -18.37 -39.22
CA ASP A 451 1.75 -17.07 -39.72
C ASP A 451 1.37 -15.88 -38.80
N ALA A 452 2.37 -15.25 -38.18
CA ALA A 452 2.52 -13.78 -38.06
C ALA A 452 3.88 -13.43 -37.42
N PRO A 453 4.60 -12.39 -37.89
CA PRO A 453 5.86 -11.98 -37.28
C PRO A 453 5.57 -11.26 -35.95
N ARG A 454 5.63 -12.01 -34.84
CA ARG A 454 5.67 -11.43 -33.50
C ARG A 454 7.13 -11.08 -33.20
N ILE A 455 7.42 -9.81 -32.96
CA ILE A 455 8.66 -9.41 -32.28
C ILE A 455 8.65 -10.14 -30.94
N GLY A 456 9.43 -11.20 -30.84
CA GLY A 456 9.43 -12.08 -29.69
C GLY A 456 10.10 -11.36 -28.52
N VAL A 457 9.73 -11.73 -27.30
CA VAL A 457 10.41 -11.26 -26.07
C VAL A 457 11.94 -11.45 -26.17
N GLY A 458 12.40 -12.44 -26.93
CA GLY A 458 13.81 -12.66 -27.26
C GLY A 458 14.48 -11.50 -28.00
N ASP A 459 13.83 -10.88 -28.99
CA ASP A 459 14.39 -9.76 -29.76
C ASP A 459 14.54 -8.50 -28.91
N VAL A 460 13.57 -8.26 -28.03
CA VAL A 460 13.61 -7.14 -27.06
C VAL A 460 14.74 -7.38 -26.04
N LEU A 461 14.92 -8.63 -25.59
CA LEU A 461 16.01 -8.98 -24.66
C LEU A 461 17.38 -8.79 -25.31
N VAL A 462 17.54 -9.24 -26.57
CA VAL A 462 18.76 -9.06 -27.37
C VAL A 462 19.07 -7.58 -27.57
N PHE A 463 18.07 -6.75 -27.86
CA PHE A 463 18.23 -5.30 -27.99
C PHE A 463 18.68 -4.64 -26.69
N LEU A 464 18.06 -5.02 -25.56
CA LEU A 464 18.39 -4.45 -24.25
C LEU A 464 19.79 -4.85 -23.76
N VAL A 465 20.19 -6.11 -23.95
CA VAL A 465 21.53 -6.59 -23.59
C VAL A 465 22.60 -5.92 -24.45
N SER A 466 22.36 -5.79 -25.77
CA SER A 466 23.28 -5.10 -26.68
C SER A 466 23.44 -3.62 -26.32
N ARG A 467 22.34 -2.94 -25.95
CA ARG A 467 22.36 -1.54 -25.50
C ARG A 467 23.06 -1.36 -24.16
N TRP A 468 22.92 -2.31 -23.24
CA TRP A 468 23.58 -2.29 -21.93
C TRP A 468 25.10 -2.45 -22.06
N ILE A 469 25.56 -3.38 -22.92
CA ILE A 469 26.99 -3.57 -23.22
C ILE A 469 27.58 -2.30 -23.85
N MET A 470 26.89 -1.67 -24.81
CA MET A 470 27.38 -0.45 -25.46
C MET A 470 27.44 0.77 -24.54
N THR A 471 26.55 0.87 -23.54
CA THR A 471 26.49 2.03 -22.65
C THR A 471 27.47 1.96 -21.47
N ARG A 472 27.91 0.76 -21.06
CA ARG A 472 28.86 0.61 -19.94
C ARG A 472 30.30 0.32 -20.35
N GLY A 473 30.57 0.03 -21.63
CA GLY A 473 31.92 -0.21 -22.15
C GLY A 473 32.75 1.05 -22.45
N CYS A 474 32.23 2.25 -22.24
CA CYS A 474 32.94 3.50 -22.54
C CYS A 474 33.51 4.14 -21.25
N ILE A 475 34.77 3.84 -20.94
CA ILE A 475 35.56 4.68 -20.02
C ILE A 475 36.20 5.80 -20.85
N PRO A 476 36.00 7.09 -20.52
CA PRO A 476 36.68 8.17 -21.20
C PRO A 476 38.18 8.13 -20.89
N ALA A 477 39.02 8.26 -21.93
CA ALA A 477 40.48 8.19 -21.86
C ALA A 477 41.16 9.40 -21.16
N ALA A 478 40.46 10.13 -20.28
CA ALA A 478 40.92 11.42 -19.77
C ALA A 478 41.44 11.40 -18.31
N THR A 479 41.78 10.23 -17.75
CA THR A 479 42.29 10.14 -16.36
C THR A 479 43.61 9.38 -16.27
N ILE A 480 44.52 9.63 -17.21
CA ILE A 480 45.95 9.27 -17.06
C ILE A 480 46.79 10.47 -17.49
N SER A 481 47.04 11.37 -16.55
CA SER A 481 48.14 12.36 -16.62
C SER A 481 48.39 12.89 -15.22
N GLY A 482 49.12 12.11 -14.42
CA GLY A 482 49.74 12.60 -13.20
C GLY A 482 50.99 13.39 -13.54
N ARG A 483 51.06 14.65 -13.09
CA ARG A 483 52.32 15.38 -12.95
C ARG A 483 52.24 16.30 -11.74
N ALA A 484 53.19 16.12 -10.81
CA ALA A 484 53.33 16.86 -9.57
C ALA A 484 53.69 18.34 -9.82
N PRO A 485 53.32 19.27 -8.91
CA PRO A 485 53.83 20.64 -8.94
C PRO A 485 55.13 20.76 -8.14
N LEU A 486 56.12 21.41 -8.74
CA LEU A 486 57.32 21.94 -8.07
C LEU A 486 57.05 23.38 -7.62
N GLU A 487 57.69 23.75 -6.52
CA GLU A 487 57.82 25.08 -5.92
C GLU A 487 58.30 26.15 -6.92
N GLY A 488 57.91 27.40 -6.69
CA GLY A 488 58.44 28.57 -7.42
C GLY A 488 57.74 29.89 -7.09
N ASP A 489 58.32 30.57 -6.11
CA ASP A 489 58.19 31.96 -5.63
C ASP A 489 57.59 33.11 -6.49
N ALA A 490 57.06 34.07 -5.71
CA ALA A 490 57.17 35.53 -5.82
C ALA A 490 56.20 36.39 -6.68
N SER A 491 55.57 37.33 -5.96
CA SER A 491 55.41 38.77 -6.29
C SER A 491 54.49 39.16 -7.47
N SER A 492 53.33 39.73 -7.14
CA SER A 492 53.02 41.17 -7.34
C SER A 492 51.50 41.45 -7.22
N ALA A 493 51.13 42.38 -6.33
CA ALA A 493 49.89 43.17 -6.39
C ALA A 493 49.90 44.08 -7.66
N PRO A 494 48.82 44.75 -8.13
CA PRO A 494 47.79 45.41 -7.30
C PRO A 494 46.36 45.56 -7.89
N GLN A 495 45.45 46.17 -7.08
CA GLN A 495 44.21 46.93 -7.42
C GLN A 495 43.09 46.19 -8.19
N GLY A 496 41.79 46.37 -7.97
CA GLY A 496 40.94 47.32 -7.27
C GLY A 496 39.48 47.15 -7.79
N HIS A 497 38.52 47.85 -7.18
CA HIS A 497 37.06 47.94 -7.48
C HIS A 497 36.13 46.86 -6.89
N MET A 498 35.35 47.15 -5.84
CA MET A 498 34.06 47.90 -5.78
C MET A 498 33.00 47.36 -6.77
N ALA A 499 31.93 46.68 -6.34
CA ALA A 499 30.75 47.14 -5.58
C ALA A 499 29.84 48.13 -6.35
N PHE A 500 28.67 47.64 -6.82
CA PHE A 500 27.40 48.34 -7.13
C PHE A 500 26.48 47.32 -7.86
N ARG A 501 25.13 47.29 -7.81
CA ARG A 501 24.03 48.09 -7.25
C ARG A 501 22.77 47.18 -7.37
N ARG A 502 21.98 46.94 -6.31
CA ARG A 502 20.65 47.52 -6.02
C ARG A 502 19.70 47.84 -7.20
N PHE A 503 18.48 47.29 -7.07
CA PHE A 503 17.14 47.88 -7.29
C PHE A 503 16.65 48.16 -8.72
N LEU A 504 15.43 47.68 -9.04
CA LEU A 504 14.32 48.52 -9.52
C LEU A 504 12.96 47.81 -9.32
N ARG A 505 12.00 48.59 -8.78
CA ARG A 505 10.54 48.38 -8.82
C ARG A 505 10.02 48.83 -10.19
N GLY A 506 9.03 48.12 -10.72
CA GLY A 506 7.71 48.70 -11.00
C GLY A 506 7.38 49.19 -12.41
N SER A 507 6.13 48.87 -12.78
CA SER A 507 5.20 49.54 -13.70
C SER A 507 5.20 49.10 -15.17
N GLY A 508 4.08 48.49 -15.54
CA GLY A 508 3.56 48.22 -16.88
C GLY A 508 2.15 47.67 -16.70
#